data_AF-A0A2S9FQM2-F1
#
_entry.id   AF-A0A2S9FQM2-F1
#
_cell.length_a   1.000
_cell.length_b   1.000
_cell.length_c   1.000
_cell.angle_alpha   90.00
_cell.angle_beta   90.00
_cell.angle_gamma   90.00
#
_symmetry.space_group_name_H-M   'P 1'
#
loop_
_entity.id
_entity.type
_entity.pdbx_description
1 polymer ?
#
loop_
_entity_poly.entity_id
_entity_poly.type
_entity_poly.pdbx_seq_one_letter_code
_entity_poly.pdbx_strand_id
1 'polypeptide(L)'
;VGAKKFFYDVWGDAVNVASRMETTDVEGRIQVPDNVYERLRHAFVLEERGLVEVKGKGVMHTWYLVGLRADSGRIIRSAEGVTPSGSPT
;
A
#
# COMPACT_ATOMS: atom_id res chain seq x y z
N VAL A 1 3.73 19.79 32.58
CA VAL A 1 3.37 19.45 31.19
C VAL A 1 2.51 18.18 31.18
N GLY A 2 1.18 18.33 31.03
CA GLY A 2 0.30 17.45 30.25
C GLY A 2 0.10 15.95 30.57
N ALA A 3 -0.15 15.52 31.81
CA ALA A 3 -0.47 14.12 32.15
C ALA A 3 -1.93 13.67 31.84
N LYS A 4 -2.50 13.99 30.67
CA LYS A 4 -3.94 13.79 30.42
C LYS A 4 -4.40 13.15 29.11
N LYS A 5 -3.51 12.56 28.30
CA LYS A 5 -3.92 11.71 27.16
C LYS A 5 -2.93 10.56 27.00
N PHE A 6 -3.42 9.34 27.15
CA PHE A 6 -2.68 8.14 26.75
C PHE A 6 -2.74 8.05 25.23
N PHE A 7 -1.57 8.10 24.58
CA PHE A 7 -1.43 7.84 23.15
C PHE A 7 -0.73 6.50 23.00
N TYR A 8 -1.34 5.60 22.23
CA TYR A 8 -0.71 4.37 21.78
C TYR A 8 -0.24 4.60 20.35
N ASP A 9 1.02 4.29 20.10
CA ASP A 9 1.64 4.51 18.79
C ASP A 9 2.52 3.30 18.44
N VAL A 10 2.58 2.99 17.13
CA VAL A 10 3.31 1.83 16.60
C VAL A 10 4.52 2.33 15.84
N TRP A 11 5.68 1.80 16.19
CA TRP A 11 6.97 2.24 15.65
C TRP A 11 7.73 1.04 15.10
N GLY A 12 8.50 1.27 14.05
CA GLY A 12 9.42 0.25 13.52
C GLY A 12 9.56 0.28 12.01
N ASP A 13 10.33 -0.68 11.52
CA ASP A 13 10.70 -0.74 10.11
C ASP A 13 9.50 -0.92 9.18
N ALA A 14 8.54 -1.75 9.58
CA ALA A 14 7.32 -1.99 8.83
C ALA A 14 6.50 -0.69 8.64
N VAL A 15 6.40 0.15 9.68
CA VAL A 15 5.69 1.44 9.61
C VAL A 15 6.43 2.42 8.71
N ASN A 16 7.76 2.45 8.80
CA ASN A 16 8.59 3.26 7.91
C ASN A 16 8.41 2.86 6.45
N VAL A 17 8.50 1.56 6.13
CA VAL A 17 8.31 1.06 4.75
C VAL A 17 6.89 1.35 4.26
N ALA A 18 5.87 1.12 5.08
CA ALA A 18 4.48 1.41 4.72
C ALA A 18 4.26 2.90 4.37
N SER A 19 4.82 3.81 5.17
CA SER A 19 4.78 5.26 4.87
C SER A 19 5.49 5.58 3.54
N ARG A 20 6.57 4.87 3.20
CA ARG A 20 7.23 5.04 1.90
C ARG A 20 6.44 4.48 0.74
N MET A 21 5.77 3.34 0.92
CA MET A 21 4.89 2.79 -0.11
C MET A 21 3.79 3.79 -0.45
N GLU A 22 3.12 4.37 0.55
CA GLU A 22 2.11 5.42 0.34
C GLU A 22 2.69 6.66 -0.35
N THR A 23 3.82 7.19 0.15
CA THR A 23 4.42 8.43 -0.40
C THR A 23 4.83 8.26 -1.87
N THR A 24 5.20 7.05 -2.29
CA THR A 24 5.59 6.75 -3.67
C THR A 24 4.45 6.19 -4.51
N ASP A 25 3.26 6.01 -3.95
CA ASP A 25 2.13 5.38 -4.65
C ASP A 25 1.50 6.32 -5.69
N VAL A 26 0.73 5.74 -6.60
CA VAL A 26 -0.17 6.47 -7.49
C VAL A 26 -1.56 6.51 -6.84
N GLU A 27 -2.23 7.66 -6.94
CA GLU A 27 -3.58 7.83 -6.40
C GLU A 27 -4.54 6.73 -6.90
N GLY A 28 -5.33 6.17 -5.97
CA GLY A 28 -6.29 5.12 -6.26
C GLY A 28 -5.70 3.72 -6.43
N ARG A 29 -4.40 3.53 -6.17
CA ARG A 29 -3.77 2.20 -6.09
C ARG A 29 -3.35 1.88 -4.66
N ILE A 30 -2.95 0.62 -4.46
CA ILE A 30 -2.41 0.12 -3.19
C ILE A 30 -1.06 -0.52 -3.50
N GLN A 31 0.01 0.20 -3.22
CA GLN A 31 1.36 -0.31 -3.38
C GLN A 31 1.81 -1.18 -2.21
N VAL A 32 2.45 -2.31 -2.52
CA VAL A 32 3.01 -3.24 -1.54
C VAL A 32 4.46 -3.63 -1.89
N PRO A 33 5.31 -3.88 -0.88
CA PRO A 33 6.66 -4.39 -1.09
C PRO A 33 6.66 -5.89 -1.42
N ASP A 34 7.79 -6.37 -1.94
CA ASP A 34 7.97 -7.75 -2.40
C ASP A 34 7.66 -8.82 -1.34
N ASN A 35 8.04 -8.60 -0.08
CA ASN A 35 7.75 -9.52 1.02
C ASN A 35 6.25 -9.65 1.33
N VAL A 36 5.45 -8.63 1.02
CA VAL A 36 3.99 -8.65 1.13
C VAL A 36 3.38 -9.34 -0.09
N TYR A 37 3.92 -9.09 -1.29
CA TYR A 37 3.53 -9.82 -2.51
C TYR A 37 3.63 -11.34 -2.32
N GLU A 38 4.77 -11.84 -1.81
CA GLU A 38 4.97 -13.28 -1.60
C GLU A 38 3.92 -13.92 -0.67
N ARG A 39 3.42 -13.13 0.29
CA ARG A 39 2.37 -13.56 1.21
C ARG A 39 0.97 -13.47 0.61
N LEU A 40 0.74 -12.59 -0.35
CA LEU A 40 -0.60 -12.32 -0.91
C LEU A 40 -0.85 -12.98 -2.27
N ARG A 41 0.19 -13.36 -3.02
CA ARG A 41 0.11 -13.85 -4.41
C ARG A 41 -0.81 -15.05 -4.65
N HIS A 42 -1.16 -15.81 -3.61
CA HIS A 42 -2.06 -16.96 -3.70
C HIS A 42 -3.54 -16.56 -3.61
N ALA A 43 -3.87 -15.47 -2.92
CA ALA A 43 -5.25 -15.02 -2.67
C ALA A 43 -5.62 -13.72 -3.40
N PHE A 44 -4.62 -12.95 -3.85
CA PHE A 44 -4.82 -11.65 -4.50
C PHE A 44 -4.17 -11.62 -5.87
N VAL A 45 -4.71 -10.76 -6.73
CA VAL A 45 -4.07 -10.37 -7.99
C VAL A 45 -3.24 -9.12 -7.72
N LEU A 46 -1.95 -9.21 -8.04
CA LEU A 46 -1.01 -8.11 -7.93
C LEU A 46 -0.37 -7.85 -9.29
N GLU A 47 -0.21 -6.59 -9.63
CA GLU A 47 0.49 -6.11 -10.83
C GLU A 47 1.90 -5.64 -10.46
N GLU A 48 2.90 -6.01 -11.25
CA GLU A 48 4.26 -5.53 -11.03
C GLU A 48 4.33 -4.03 -11.29
N ARG A 49 4.83 -3.28 -10.29
CA ARG A 49 5.17 -1.86 -10.47
C ARG A 49 6.62 -1.73 -10.93
N GLY A 50 7.50 -2.58 -10.40
CA GLY A 50 8.93 -2.60 -10.67
C GLY A 50 9.74 -2.04 -9.50
N LEU A 51 10.94 -1.55 -9.83
CA LEU A 51 11.94 -1.07 -8.88
C LEU A 51 11.72 0.40 -8.50
N VAL A 52 11.62 0.68 -7.20
CA VAL A 52 11.38 2.03 -6.65
C VAL A 52 12.46 2.35 -5.63
N GLU A 53 13.05 3.54 -5.72
CA GLU A 53 13.99 4.02 -4.70
C GLU A 53 13.26 4.44 -3.42
N VAL A 54 13.63 3.78 -2.32
CA VAL A 54 13.07 4.02 -1.01
C VAL A 54 14.17 4.54 -0.08
N LYS A 55 13.96 5.76 0.45
CA LYS A 55 14.90 6.40 1.37
C LYS A 55 15.22 5.49 2.57
N GLY A 56 16.50 5.16 2.74
CA GLY A 56 16.99 4.31 3.83
C GLY A 56 16.86 2.80 3.59
N LYS A 57 16.29 2.38 2.46
CA LYS A 57 16.19 0.98 2.03
C LYS A 57 16.88 0.69 0.70
N GLY A 58 17.16 1.73 -0.08
CA GLY A 58 17.69 1.59 -1.42
C GLY A 58 16.58 1.22 -2.40
N VAL A 59 16.94 0.50 -3.45
CA VAL A 59 15.98 0.08 -4.46
C VAL A 59 15.16 -1.10 -3.94
N MET A 60 13.84 -0.96 -3.97
CA MET A 60 12.89 -2.01 -3.57
C MET A 60 12.04 -2.44 -4.74
N HIS A 61 11.80 -3.74 -4.85
CA HIS A 61 10.80 -4.28 -5.77
C HIS A 61 9.40 -4.14 -5.19
N THR A 62 8.47 -3.65 -6.02
CA THR A 62 7.14 -3.22 -5.57
C THR A 62 6.04 -3.66 -6.53
N TRP A 63 4.84 -3.80 -5.98
CA TRP A 63 3.67 -4.34 -6.65
C TRP A 63 2.44 -3.49 -6.32
N TYR A 64 1.45 -3.47 -7.22
CA TYR A 64 0.12 -2.92 -6.94
C TYR A 64 -0.86 -4.04 -6.66
N LEU A 65 -1.60 -3.96 -5.56
CA LEU A 65 -2.70 -4.86 -5.27
C LEU A 65 -3.93 -4.42 -6.08
N VAL A 66 -4.42 -5.30 -6.96
CA VAL A 66 -5.52 -5.02 -7.89
C VAL A 66 -6.86 -5.54 -7.37
N GLY A 67 -6.86 -6.66 -6.65
CA GLY A 67 -8.08 -7.24 -6.10
C GLY A 67 -7.93 -8.67 -5.64
N LEU A 68 -9.05 -9.25 -5.20
CA LEU A 68 -9.10 -10.65 -4.79
C LEU A 68 -9.09 -11.58 -6.02
N ARG A 69 -8.33 -12.66 -5.90
CA ARG A 69 -8.33 -13.75 -6.86
C ARG A 69 -9.52 -14.65 -6.55
N ALA A 70 -10.60 -14.59 -7.34
CA ALA A 70 -11.64 -15.60 -7.19
C ALA A 70 -11.11 -16.96 -7.65
N ASP A 71 -11.50 -17.98 -6.91
CA ASP A 71 -11.40 -19.42 -7.16
C ASP A 71 -11.92 -19.83 -8.55
N SER A 72 -12.69 -18.97 -9.22
CA SER A 72 -13.22 -19.16 -10.59
C SER A 72 -12.62 -18.22 -11.66
N GLY A 73 -11.50 -17.54 -11.39
CA GLY A 73 -10.82 -16.68 -12.39
C GLY A 73 -11.46 -15.31 -12.60
N ARG A 74 -12.46 -14.93 -11.78
CA ARG A 74 -13.05 -13.60 -11.77
C ARG A 74 -12.29 -12.69 -10.81
N ILE A 75 -11.78 -11.54 -11.27
CA ILE A 75 -11.21 -10.53 -10.37
C ILE A 75 -12.37 -9.83 -9.67
N ILE A 76 -12.49 -9.95 -8.35
CA ILE A 76 -13.39 -9.09 -7.57
C ILE A 76 -12.65 -7.77 -7.38
N ARG A 77 -12.91 -6.82 -8.29
CA ARG A 77 -12.43 -5.44 -8.14
C ARG A 77 -13.21 -4.79 -7.02
N SER A 78 -12.51 -4.38 -5.95
CA SER A 78 -13.10 -3.43 -5.01
C SER A 78 -13.34 -2.12 -5.76
N ALA A 79 -14.53 -1.55 -5.59
CA ALA A 79 -15.08 -0.49 -6.42
C ALA A 79 -14.18 0.76 -6.56
N GLU A 80 -14.47 1.48 -7.64
CA GLU A 80 -13.81 2.67 -8.20
C GLU A 80 -13.41 3.75 -7.18
N GLY A 81 -12.35 4.47 -7.56
CA GLY A 81 -11.70 5.50 -6.76
C GLY A 81 -12.67 6.53 -6.17
N VAL A 82 -12.46 6.78 -4.88
CA VAL A 82 -12.86 8.03 -4.25
C VAL A 82 -11.95 9.11 -4.84
N THR A 83 -12.43 9.80 -5.88
CA THR A 83 -11.95 11.14 -6.19
C THR A 83 -12.42 12.05 -5.05
N PRO A 84 -11.53 12.77 -4.35
CA PRO A 84 -11.95 13.95 -3.63
C PRO A 84 -12.18 15.04 -4.66
N SER A 85 -13.40 15.09 -5.20
CA SER A 85 -13.93 16.30 -5.81
C SER A 85 -13.90 17.42 -4.76
N GLY A 86 -13.02 18.41 -4.94
CA GLY A 86 -12.95 19.55 -4.04
C GLY A 86 -11.69 20.41 -4.13
N SER A 87 -11.38 20.99 -5.29
CA SER A 87 -10.92 22.38 -5.34
C SER A 87 -12.11 23.20 -5.89
N PRO A 88 -12.44 24.40 -5.37
CA PRO A 88 -11.51 25.50 -5.10
C PRO A 88 -11.73 26.27 -3.77
N THR A 89 -10.67 26.89 -3.27
CA THR A 89 -10.73 28.26 -2.71
C THR A 89 -9.36 28.90 -2.81
#